data_AF-A0A4Z0JFI4-F1
#
_entry.id   AF-A0A4Z0JFI4-F1
#
_cell.length_a   1.000
_cell.length_b   1.000
_cell.length_c   1.000
_cell.angle_alpha   90.00
_cell.angle_beta   90.00
_cell.angle_gamma   90.00
#
_symmetry.space_group_name_H-M   'P 1'
#
loop_
_entity.id
_entity.type
_entity.pdbx_description
1 polymer ?
#
loop_
_entity_poly.entity_id
_entity_poly.type
_entity_poly.pdbx_seq_one_letter_code
_entity_poly.pdbx_strand_id
1 'polypeptide(L)'
;MKDKKVLKSKEHYLLLSAGIIGAITAIIFFIMLSRGVVNAVVTSKISNQYQDKELEVLKTKIDYPTLNFIGKVIKASDGHDVITTENIDRFEQLKKNLQARKDRQKDVDDLYDGKSNYRDGVTSSEINSLDKTLLKEKNQDIYQKLRNRLDTIQIWFEQTEDADKYLNKTWQNFNNDNDSLDFKKVSMINTYYKLIKNKTVKNRWSEATQKMDQYFSSHQSESSRVAAVKQELEALRDAPLTQKYTPAQVDIVSSLQFSSSAADDLTQAGVTGKYVLYYNTSSNKLALMTKVNGKYVAEDGYLSVTASQVSSGKYTIKKLVNNGTNDAVITDTNNSDFGQYLTNADDDDLEKLGVVDPDNTTVDYNSATPVFWLKNNPDLNKSIYFTNNSSLGFIYSSSGANYDQGLQISSSDLSSLMNKLSTGITFYVN
;
A
#
# COMPACT_ATOMS: atom_id res chain seq x y z
N MET A 1 -36.03 63.64 21.13
CA MET A 1 -35.73 62.33 21.78
C MET A 1 -35.19 61.35 20.73
N LYS A 2 -33.90 61.38 20.37
CA LYS A 2 -33.28 60.34 19.52
C LYS A 2 -31.85 59.92 19.87
N ASP A 3 -31.22 60.48 20.91
CA ASP A 3 -29.76 60.25 21.13
C ASP A 3 -29.36 59.45 22.39
N LYS A 4 -30.30 58.89 23.15
CA LYS A 4 -29.95 58.08 24.35
C LYS A 4 -29.85 56.57 24.11
N LYS A 5 -30.24 56.07 22.93
CA LYS A 5 -30.23 54.62 22.62
C LYS A 5 -28.98 54.13 21.89
N VAL A 6 -28.22 55.02 21.24
CA VAL A 6 -27.04 54.63 20.43
C VAL A 6 -25.74 54.63 21.27
N LEU A 7 -25.67 55.43 22.34
CA LEU A 7 -24.50 55.43 23.24
C LEU A 7 -24.41 54.17 24.12
N LYS A 8 -25.54 53.65 24.62
CA LYS A 8 -25.56 52.44 25.49
C LYS A 8 -25.11 51.16 24.79
N SER A 9 -25.26 51.06 23.47
CA SER A 9 -24.86 49.86 22.71
C SER A 9 -23.36 49.84 22.37
N LYS A 10 -22.74 51.02 22.12
CA LYS A 10 -21.29 51.11 21.87
C LYS A 10 -20.48 51.03 23.15
N GLU A 11 -20.96 51.61 24.26
CA GLU A 11 -20.31 51.48 25.57
C GLU A 11 -20.29 50.03 26.05
N HIS A 12 -21.36 49.25 25.81
CA HIS A 12 -21.39 47.84 26.22
C HIS A 12 -20.44 46.96 25.41
N TYR A 13 -20.30 47.20 24.09
CA TYR A 13 -19.32 46.47 23.27
C TYR A 13 -17.88 46.89 23.58
N LEU A 14 -17.63 48.18 23.88
CA LEU A 14 -16.33 48.67 24.32
C LEU A 14 -15.98 48.17 25.74
N LEU A 15 -16.93 48.10 26.66
CA LEU A 15 -16.72 47.54 28.01
C LEU A 15 -16.57 46.01 27.99
N LEU A 16 -17.27 45.28 27.12
CA LEU A 16 -17.08 43.83 26.96
C LEU A 16 -15.74 43.52 26.29
N SER A 17 -15.33 44.27 25.27
CA SER A 17 -14.01 44.09 24.65
C SER A 17 -12.87 44.55 25.56
N ALA A 18 -13.02 45.65 26.31
CA ALA A 18 -12.07 46.07 27.34
C ALA A 18 -12.04 45.11 28.54
N GLY A 19 -13.15 44.45 28.88
CA GLY A 19 -13.21 43.42 29.91
C GLY A 19 -12.53 42.11 29.51
N ILE A 20 -12.66 41.69 28.25
CA ILE A 20 -11.95 40.53 27.72
C ILE A 20 -10.45 40.83 27.59
N ILE A 21 -10.09 42.02 27.10
CA ILE A 21 -8.69 42.46 27.04
C ILE A 21 -8.14 42.58 28.46
N GLY A 22 -8.84 43.22 29.39
CA GLY A 22 -8.43 43.36 30.79
C GLY A 22 -8.31 42.03 31.53
N ALA A 23 -9.18 41.05 31.25
CA ALA A 23 -9.06 39.68 31.79
C ALA A 23 -7.85 38.95 31.20
N ILE A 24 -7.60 39.08 29.89
CA ILE A 24 -6.41 38.52 29.25
C ILE A 24 -5.14 39.19 29.80
N THR A 25 -5.13 40.51 29.97
CA THR A 25 -4.01 41.27 30.51
C THR A 25 -3.79 40.96 31.98
N ALA A 26 -4.84 40.79 32.80
CA ALA A 26 -4.73 40.39 34.20
C ALA A 26 -4.26 38.94 34.37
N ILE A 27 -4.72 38.02 33.51
CA ILE A 27 -4.20 36.66 33.42
C ILE A 27 -2.72 36.72 33.04
N ILE A 28 -2.33 37.52 32.05
CA ILE A 28 -0.93 37.75 31.66
C ILE A 28 -0.13 38.37 32.82
N PHE A 29 -0.68 39.29 33.60
CA PHE A 29 -0.01 39.95 34.74
C PHE A 29 0.19 38.98 35.92
N PHE A 30 -0.79 38.12 36.21
CA PHE A 30 -0.68 37.04 37.20
C PHE A 30 0.29 35.93 36.75
N ILE A 31 0.34 35.67 35.44
CA ILE A 31 1.26 34.75 34.78
C ILE A 31 2.69 35.35 34.78
N MET A 32 2.85 36.65 34.55
CA MET A 32 4.14 37.38 34.61
C MET A 32 4.85 37.26 35.97
N LEU A 33 4.09 37.23 37.08
CA LEU A 33 4.64 37.03 38.43
C LEU A 33 5.27 35.63 38.66
N SER A 34 5.10 34.70 37.71
CA SER A 34 5.76 33.39 37.75
C SER A 34 6.28 32.99 36.37
N ARG A 35 7.35 33.65 35.90
CA ARG A 35 8.12 33.31 34.67
C ARG A 35 8.26 31.79 34.44
N GLY A 36 8.44 31.00 35.50
CA GLY A 36 8.51 29.53 35.43
C GLY A 36 7.21 28.85 35.01
N VAL A 37 6.05 29.29 35.53
CA VAL A 37 4.73 28.70 35.21
C VAL A 37 4.34 29.04 33.78
N VAL A 38 4.61 30.26 33.31
CA VAL A 38 4.33 30.66 31.92
C VAL A 38 5.10 29.81 30.94
N ASN A 39 6.40 29.66 31.18
CA ASN A 39 7.25 28.88 30.31
C ASN A 39 6.89 27.40 30.34
N ALA A 40 6.54 26.84 31.51
CA ALA A 40 6.05 25.46 31.60
C ALA A 40 4.75 25.25 30.82
N VAL A 41 3.78 26.17 30.93
CA VAL A 41 2.51 26.11 30.21
C VAL A 41 2.70 26.26 28.70
N VAL A 42 3.56 27.18 28.26
CA VAL A 42 3.88 27.38 26.84
C VAL A 42 4.61 26.17 26.27
N THR A 43 5.64 25.67 26.95
CA THR A 43 6.35 24.43 26.58
C THR A 43 5.39 23.26 26.47
N SER A 44 4.50 23.08 27.45
CA SER A 44 3.51 22.00 27.47
C SER A 44 2.52 22.14 26.29
N LYS A 45 1.99 23.34 26.04
CA LYS A 45 1.05 23.57 24.95
C LYS A 45 1.68 23.44 23.56
N ILE A 46 2.94 23.85 23.38
CA ILE A 46 3.74 23.57 22.17
C ILE A 46 3.94 22.06 22.02
N SER A 47 4.39 21.39 23.07
CA SER A 47 4.65 19.93 23.07
C SER A 47 3.38 19.15 22.75
N ASN A 48 2.23 19.60 23.24
CA ASN A 48 0.93 18.97 22.97
C ASN A 48 0.46 19.06 21.51
N GLN A 49 1.12 19.83 20.65
CA GLN A 49 0.86 19.82 19.20
C GLN A 49 1.60 18.70 18.47
N TYR A 50 2.58 18.09 19.14
CA TYR A 50 3.34 16.96 18.62
C TYR A 50 2.72 15.64 19.08
N GLN A 51 2.71 14.67 18.17
CA GLN A 51 2.47 13.27 18.47
C GLN A 51 3.75 12.63 19.02
N ASP A 52 4.90 12.99 18.44
CA ASP A 52 6.23 12.67 18.94
C ASP A 52 7.05 13.96 18.95
N LYS A 53 7.53 14.35 20.14
CA LYS A 53 8.29 15.59 20.31
C LYS A 53 9.75 15.43 19.89
N GLU A 54 10.36 14.27 20.14
CA GLU A 54 11.78 14.02 19.84
C GLU A 54 12.00 13.97 18.33
N LEU A 55 11.05 13.40 17.61
CA LEU A 55 11.07 13.33 16.15
C LEU A 55 10.41 14.56 15.48
N GLU A 56 9.82 15.47 16.26
CA GLU A 56 9.04 16.64 15.80
C GLU A 56 7.86 16.26 14.89
N VAL A 57 7.20 15.14 15.16
CA VAL A 57 6.02 14.69 14.42
C VAL A 57 4.80 15.46 14.92
N LEU A 58 4.25 16.33 14.08
CA LEU A 58 3.03 17.07 14.39
C LEU A 58 1.79 16.16 14.38
N LYS A 59 0.82 16.41 15.27
CA LYS A 59 -0.47 15.73 15.26
C LYS A 59 -1.22 15.96 13.94
N THR A 60 -2.09 15.02 13.60
CA THR A 60 -3.00 15.11 12.44
C THR A 60 -3.98 16.27 12.60
N LYS A 61 -4.51 16.45 13.82
CA LYS A 61 -5.36 17.60 14.20
C LYS A 61 -4.57 18.55 15.10
N ILE A 62 -4.46 19.80 14.66
CA ILE A 62 -3.71 20.85 15.35
C ILE A 62 -4.69 21.78 16.07
N ASP A 63 -4.38 22.13 17.32
CA ASP A 63 -5.19 23.05 18.13
C ASP A 63 -4.80 24.50 17.82
N TYR A 64 -5.36 25.03 16.73
CA TYR A 64 -5.15 26.41 16.30
C TYR A 64 -5.54 27.48 17.36
N PRO A 65 -6.66 27.34 18.12
CA PRO A 65 -6.95 28.22 19.24
C PRO A 65 -5.80 28.32 20.26
N THR A 66 -5.23 27.18 20.65
CA THR A 66 -4.08 27.14 21.56
C THR A 66 -2.84 27.79 20.94
N LEU A 67 -2.56 27.56 19.67
CA LEU A 67 -1.44 28.22 18.97
C LEU A 67 -1.59 29.73 18.89
N ASN A 68 -2.81 30.22 18.60
CA ASN A 68 -3.10 31.64 18.53
C ASN A 68 -2.93 32.31 19.91
N PHE A 69 -3.35 31.63 20.97
CA PHE A 69 -3.10 32.09 22.34
C PHE A 69 -1.60 32.23 22.64
N ILE A 70 -0.79 31.20 22.34
CA ILE A 70 0.68 31.26 22.54
C ILE A 70 1.29 32.41 21.74
N GLY A 71 0.91 32.56 20.47
CA GLY A 71 1.40 33.65 19.62
C GLY A 71 1.05 35.04 20.16
N LYS A 72 -0.14 35.21 20.75
CA LYS A 72 -0.53 36.47 21.41
C LYS A 72 0.28 36.72 22.68
N VAL A 73 0.56 35.69 23.47
CA VAL A 73 1.37 35.81 24.69
C VAL A 73 2.81 36.20 24.34
N ILE A 74 3.43 35.56 23.35
CA ILE A 74 4.79 35.91 22.87
C ILE A 74 4.85 37.36 22.37
N LYS A 75 3.83 37.80 21.61
CA LYS A 75 3.74 39.19 21.12
C LYS A 75 3.54 40.21 22.23
N ALA A 76 2.74 39.88 23.26
CA ALA A 76 2.45 40.78 24.37
C ALA A 76 3.59 40.90 25.39
N SER A 77 4.57 39.98 25.36
CA SER A 77 5.72 39.96 26.27
C SER A 77 6.99 40.59 25.70
N ASP A 78 6.88 41.42 24.65
CA ASP A 78 8.02 41.98 23.87
C ASP A 78 9.10 40.94 23.57
N GLY A 79 8.68 39.70 23.27
CA GLY A 79 9.57 38.63 22.84
C GLY A 79 10.55 38.07 23.89
N HIS A 80 10.84 38.68 25.04
CA HIS A 80 11.90 38.13 25.93
C HIS A 80 11.66 38.23 27.43
N ASP A 81 10.72 39.07 27.90
CA ASP A 81 10.62 39.36 29.33
C ASP A 81 9.83 38.31 30.13
N VAL A 82 9.03 37.49 29.45
CA VAL A 82 8.13 36.51 30.09
C VAL A 82 8.30 35.10 29.52
N ILE A 83 8.59 35.00 28.23
CA ILE A 83 8.81 33.74 27.51
C ILE A 83 10.30 33.61 27.18
N THR A 84 10.89 32.45 27.43
CA THR A 84 12.29 32.18 27.06
C THR A 84 12.48 32.14 25.55
N THR A 85 13.66 32.56 25.06
CA THR A 85 14.03 32.49 23.64
C THR A 85 13.86 31.07 23.07
N GLU A 86 14.22 30.04 23.84
CA GLU A 86 14.04 28.62 23.47
C GLU A 86 12.57 28.30 23.13
N ASN A 87 11.61 28.83 23.89
CA ASN A 87 10.20 28.59 23.64
C ASN A 87 9.68 29.34 22.42
N ILE A 88 10.26 30.49 22.11
CA ILE A 88 9.94 31.27 20.91
C ILE A 88 10.47 30.58 19.67
N ASP A 89 11.72 30.11 19.70
CA ASP A 89 12.31 29.36 18.60
C ASP A 89 11.51 28.09 18.31
N ARG A 90 11.14 27.34 19.36
CA ARG A 90 10.25 26.16 19.23
C ARG A 90 8.89 26.50 18.64
N PHE A 91 8.31 27.64 19.00
CA PHE A 91 7.03 28.09 18.46
C PHE A 91 7.14 28.52 16.99
N GLU A 92 8.20 29.21 16.61
CA GLU A 92 8.45 29.58 15.20
C GLU A 92 8.76 28.36 14.34
N GLN A 93 9.51 27.39 14.85
CA GLN A 93 9.74 26.12 14.16
C GLN A 93 8.43 25.34 13.96
N LEU A 94 7.56 25.30 14.97
CA LEU A 94 6.22 24.73 14.87
C LEU A 94 5.39 25.44 13.79
N LYS A 95 5.40 26.77 13.74
CA LYS A 95 4.71 27.55 12.70
C LYS A 95 5.25 27.25 11.30
N LYS A 96 6.58 27.15 11.14
CA LYS A 96 7.22 26.80 9.87
C LYS A 96 6.80 25.42 9.40
N ASN A 97 6.79 24.43 10.29
CA ASN A 97 6.35 23.07 9.96
C ASN A 97 4.87 23.01 9.57
N LEU A 98 4.01 23.77 10.28
CA LEU A 98 2.60 23.90 9.93
C LEU A 98 2.36 24.57 8.58
N GLN A 99 3.13 25.61 8.27
CA GLN A 99 3.04 26.29 6.98
C GLN A 99 3.51 25.38 5.85
N ALA A 100 4.65 24.70 6.01
CA ALA A 100 5.15 23.75 5.03
C ALA A 100 4.15 22.60 4.75
N ARG A 101 3.38 22.16 5.76
CA ARG A 101 2.29 21.18 5.56
C ARG A 101 1.15 21.77 4.72
N LYS A 102 0.75 23.01 5.00
CA LYS A 102 -0.30 23.70 4.23
C LYS A 102 0.12 23.92 2.78
N ASP A 103 1.38 24.32 2.57
CA ASP A 103 1.93 24.54 1.23
C ASP A 103 1.92 23.23 0.44
N ARG A 104 2.44 22.15 1.03
CA ARG A 104 2.39 20.80 0.41
C ARG A 104 0.97 20.34 0.08
N GLN A 105 0.01 20.60 0.96
CA GLN A 105 -1.38 20.27 0.69
C GLN A 105 -1.93 21.09 -0.47
N LYS A 106 -1.66 22.40 -0.48
CA LYS A 106 -2.06 23.31 -1.56
C LYS A 106 -1.44 22.88 -2.89
N ASP A 107 -0.16 22.55 -2.92
CA ASP A 107 0.54 22.14 -4.14
C ASP A 107 -0.10 20.88 -4.75
N VAL A 108 -0.51 19.90 -3.92
CA VAL A 108 -1.25 18.72 -4.40
C VAL A 108 -2.66 19.11 -4.85
N ASP A 109 -3.35 19.98 -4.12
CA ASP A 109 -4.68 20.48 -4.48
C ASP A 109 -4.68 21.19 -5.83
N ASP A 110 -3.64 21.98 -6.12
CA ASP A 110 -3.50 22.76 -7.35
C ASP A 110 -3.30 21.91 -8.62
N LEU A 111 -2.96 20.62 -8.48
CA LEU A 111 -2.90 19.68 -9.59
C LEU A 111 -4.29 19.23 -10.06
N TYR A 112 -5.33 19.42 -9.26
CA TYR A 112 -6.69 19.01 -9.58
C TYR A 112 -7.46 20.12 -10.31
N ASP A 113 -8.29 19.74 -11.27
CA ASP A 113 -9.30 20.60 -11.90
C ASP A 113 -10.71 20.03 -11.63
N GLY A 114 -11.07 20.05 -10.34
CA GLY A 114 -12.28 19.43 -9.81
C GLY A 114 -12.07 18.00 -9.31
N LYS A 115 -13.17 17.27 -9.11
CA LYS A 115 -13.13 15.96 -8.43
C LYS A 115 -12.56 14.81 -9.27
N SER A 116 -12.63 14.93 -10.59
CA SER A 116 -12.39 13.81 -11.51
C SER A 116 -11.44 14.17 -12.65
N ASN A 117 -10.79 15.34 -12.59
CA ASN A 117 -9.89 15.82 -13.62
C ASN A 117 -8.63 16.39 -12.98
N TYR A 118 -7.52 16.35 -13.71
CA TYR A 118 -6.31 17.09 -13.36
C TYR A 118 -6.15 18.32 -14.24
N ARG A 119 -5.43 19.31 -13.71
CA ARG A 119 -5.19 20.61 -14.35
C ARG A 119 -4.37 20.45 -15.62
N ASP A 120 -4.62 21.33 -16.58
CA ASP A 120 -3.75 21.47 -17.75
C ASP A 120 -2.34 21.93 -17.35
N GLY A 121 -1.36 21.50 -18.15
CA GLY A 121 0.05 21.87 -17.95
C GLY A 121 0.76 21.10 -16.83
N VAL A 122 0.09 20.17 -16.15
CA VAL A 122 0.76 19.25 -15.22
C VAL A 122 1.81 18.43 -15.98
N THR A 123 3.01 18.34 -15.41
CA THR A 123 4.13 17.59 -16.00
C THR A 123 4.64 16.51 -15.07
N SER A 124 5.28 15.48 -15.61
CA SER A 124 5.99 14.47 -14.81
C SER A 124 7.03 15.10 -13.87
N SER A 125 7.70 16.18 -14.29
CA SER A 125 8.66 16.91 -13.45
C SER A 125 7.99 17.56 -12.23
N GLU A 126 6.83 18.19 -12.42
CA GLU A 126 6.04 18.79 -11.34
C GLU A 126 5.59 17.73 -10.33
N ILE A 127 5.06 16.59 -10.81
CA ILE A 127 4.65 15.45 -9.99
C ILE A 127 5.83 14.90 -9.17
N ASN A 128 6.98 14.66 -9.82
CA ASN A 128 8.18 14.12 -9.16
C ASN A 128 8.79 15.09 -8.14
N SER A 129 8.76 16.39 -8.42
CA SER A 129 9.23 17.41 -7.48
C SER A 129 8.34 17.48 -6.23
N LEU A 130 7.02 17.40 -6.44
CA LEU A 130 6.06 17.42 -5.35
C LEU A 130 6.19 16.16 -4.48
N ASP A 131 6.39 14.99 -5.08
CA ASP A 131 6.65 13.75 -4.34
C ASP A 131 7.83 13.87 -3.37
N LYS A 132 8.98 14.36 -3.86
CA LYS A 132 10.16 14.63 -3.04
C LYS A 132 9.88 15.60 -1.90
N THR A 133 8.98 16.56 -2.14
CA THR A 133 8.59 17.54 -1.13
C THR A 133 7.68 16.90 -0.09
N LEU A 134 6.75 16.01 -0.49
CA LEU A 134 5.88 15.27 0.42
C LEU A 134 6.65 14.39 1.41
N LEU A 135 7.79 13.80 1.01
CA LEU A 135 8.66 13.02 1.91
C LEU A 135 9.17 13.79 3.14
N LYS A 136 9.07 15.12 3.13
CA LYS A 136 9.39 15.97 4.30
C LYS A 136 8.25 16.03 5.33
N GLU A 137 7.08 15.44 5.05
CA GLU A 137 6.03 15.28 6.05
C GLU A 137 6.41 14.19 7.05
N LYS A 138 6.54 14.55 8.32
CA LYS A 138 6.88 13.60 9.38
C LYS A 138 5.65 12.82 9.89
N ASN A 139 4.44 13.37 9.76
CA ASN A 139 3.21 12.67 10.13
C ASN A 139 2.75 11.76 8.98
N GLN A 140 2.85 10.45 9.19
CA GLN A 140 2.56 9.44 8.16
C GLN A 140 1.12 9.49 7.63
N ASP A 141 0.11 9.78 8.47
CA ASP A 141 -1.28 9.89 8.01
C ASP A 141 -1.48 11.04 7.02
N ILE A 142 -0.90 12.21 7.33
CA ILE A 142 -0.95 13.38 6.46
C ILE A 142 -0.14 13.14 5.20
N TYR A 143 1.06 12.56 5.32
CA TYR A 143 1.89 12.17 4.18
C TYR A 143 1.11 11.29 3.22
N GLN A 144 0.56 10.17 3.70
CA GLN A 144 -0.14 9.19 2.88
C GLN A 144 -1.38 9.79 2.22
N LYS A 145 -2.14 10.63 2.94
CA LYS A 145 -3.30 11.31 2.38
C LYS A 145 -2.91 12.21 1.20
N LEU A 146 -1.79 12.93 1.30
CA LEU A 146 -1.29 13.77 0.22
C LEU A 146 -0.70 12.93 -0.91
N ARG A 147 0.04 11.87 -0.57
CA ARG A 147 0.65 10.96 -1.54
C ARG A 147 -0.39 10.21 -2.38
N ASN A 148 -1.42 9.63 -1.77
CA ASN A 148 -2.52 8.97 -2.50
C ASN A 148 -3.20 9.91 -3.53
N ARG A 149 -3.30 11.19 -3.18
CA ARG A 149 -3.87 12.20 -4.07
C ARG A 149 -2.90 12.56 -5.19
N LEU A 150 -1.61 12.63 -4.92
CA LEU A 150 -0.59 12.81 -5.96
C LEU A 150 -0.51 11.59 -6.88
N ASP A 151 -0.59 10.38 -6.35
CA ASP A 151 -0.64 9.12 -7.11
C ASP A 151 -1.84 9.06 -8.05
N THR A 152 -3.00 9.53 -7.59
CA THR A 152 -4.19 9.63 -8.45
C THR A 152 -3.92 10.54 -9.66
N ILE A 153 -3.25 11.68 -9.45
CA ILE A 153 -2.86 12.59 -10.54
C ILE A 153 -1.83 11.91 -11.46
N GLN A 154 -0.85 11.21 -10.90
CA GLN A 154 0.16 10.49 -11.66
C GLN A 154 -0.46 9.42 -12.57
N ILE A 155 -1.37 8.59 -12.03
CA ILE A 155 -2.10 7.58 -12.80
C ILE A 155 -2.90 8.25 -13.93
N TRP A 156 -3.63 9.32 -13.63
CA TRP A 156 -4.39 10.05 -14.65
C TRP A 156 -3.50 10.67 -15.73
N PHE A 157 -2.33 11.17 -15.36
CA PHE A 157 -1.34 11.72 -16.28
C PHE A 157 -0.79 10.63 -17.21
N GLU A 158 -0.31 9.51 -16.65
CA GLU A 158 0.23 8.37 -17.41
C GLU A 158 -0.83 7.76 -18.34
N GLN A 159 -2.05 7.55 -17.84
CA GLN A 159 -3.19 7.11 -18.66
C GLN A 159 -3.50 8.07 -19.80
N THR A 160 -3.33 9.37 -19.58
CA THR A 160 -3.54 10.39 -20.61
C THR A 160 -2.43 10.33 -21.66
N GLU A 161 -1.16 10.18 -21.28
CA GLU A 161 -0.05 10.02 -22.24
C GLU A 161 -0.19 8.75 -23.08
N ASP A 162 -0.59 7.63 -22.47
CA ASP A 162 -0.81 6.37 -23.19
C ASP A 162 -2.02 6.43 -24.12
N ALA A 163 -3.14 7.00 -23.63
CA ALA A 163 -4.31 7.26 -24.46
C ALA A 163 -3.95 8.16 -25.65
N ASP A 164 -3.15 9.20 -25.43
CA ASP A 164 -2.73 10.14 -26.48
C ASP A 164 -1.95 9.44 -27.59
N LYS A 165 -0.95 8.62 -27.21
CA LYS A 165 -0.14 7.83 -28.16
C LYS A 165 -1.01 6.85 -28.94
N TYR A 166 -1.90 6.11 -28.26
CA TYR A 166 -2.75 5.10 -28.88
C TYR A 166 -3.77 5.71 -29.85
N LEU A 167 -4.49 6.75 -29.39
CA LEU A 167 -5.48 7.44 -30.19
C LEU A 167 -4.83 8.11 -31.41
N ASN A 168 -3.67 8.73 -31.25
CA ASN A 168 -2.93 9.32 -32.37
C ASN A 168 -2.51 8.28 -33.42
N LYS A 169 -1.90 7.18 -33.00
CA LYS A 169 -1.50 6.10 -33.91
C LYS A 169 -2.71 5.53 -34.66
N THR A 170 -3.82 5.30 -33.95
CA THR A 170 -5.02 4.71 -34.54
C THR A 170 -5.72 5.68 -35.48
N TRP A 171 -5.78 6.96 -35.13
CA TRP A 171 -6.31 8.02 -35.98
C TRP A 171 -5.50 8.21 -37.27
N GLN A 172 -4.16 8.17 -37.18
CA GLN A 172 -3.29 8.22 -38.37
C GLN A 172 -3.50 7.02 -39.28
N ASN A 173 -3.59 5.81 -38.70
CA ASN A 173 -3.86 4.60 -39.48
C ASN A 173 -5.24 4.65 -40.16
N PHE A 174 -6.26 5.11 -39.45
CA PHE A 174 -7.60 5.28 -39.99
C PHE A 174 -7.63 6.22 -41.20
N ASN A 175 -6.95 7.36 -41.14
CA ASN A 175 -6.90 8.30 -42.26
C ASN A 175 -6.07 7.81 -43.46
N ASN A 176 -5.12 6.88 -43.23
CA ASN A 176 -4.25 6.34 -44.28
C ASN A 176 -4.87 5.12 -44.97
N ASP A 177 -5.63 4.31 -44.24
CA ASP A 177 -6.28 3.10 -44.71
C ASP A 177 -7.58 2.85 -43.91
N ASN A 178 -8.72 3.18 -44.54
CA ASN A 178 -10.05 3.15 -43.94
C ASN A 178 -10.47 1.74 -43.49
N ASP A 179 -9.87 0.67 -44.01
CA ASP A 179 -10.18 -0.73 -43.65
C ASP A 179 -9.51 -1.17 -42.34
N SER A 180 -8.77 -0.28 -41.68
CA SER A 180 -7.97 -0.63 -40.51
C SER A 180 -8.74 -0.67 -39.17
N LEU A 181 -10.01 -0.27 -39.11
CA LEU A 181 -10.81 -0.27 -37.88
C LEU A 181 -11.60 -1.56 -37.69
N ASP A 182 -11.11 -2.42 -36.79
CA ASP A 182 -11.84 -3.55 -36.25
C ASP A 182 -12.53 -3.19 -34.92
N PHE A 183 -13.44 -4.05 -34.45
CA PHE A 183 -14.16 -3.85 -33.18
C PHE A 183 -13.22 -3.65 -31.99
N LYS A 184 -12.11 -4.41 -31.94
CA LYS A 184 -11.13 -4.36 -30.85
C LYS A 184 -10.51 -2.96 -30.77
N LYS A 185 -10.13 -2.38 -31.90
CA LYS A 185 -9.57 -1.02 -31.96
C LYS A 185 -10.59 0.03 -31.54
N VAL A 186 -11.86 -0.10 -31.96
CA VAL A 186 -12.92 0.86 -31.58
C VAL A 186 -13.27 0.79 -30.09
N SER A 187 -13.35 -0.41 -29.51
CA SER A 187 -13.50 -0.58 -28.05
C SER A 187 -12.31 0.01 -27.28
N MET A 188 -11.08 -0.24 -27.74
CA MET A 188 -9.89 0.34 -27.14
C MET A 188 -9.88 1.87 -27.25
N ILE A 189 -10.21 2.45 -28.41
CA ILE A 189 -10.37 3.90 -28.60
C ILE A 189 -11.34 4.47 -27.54
N ASN A 190 -12.52 3.88 -27.42
CA ASN A 190 -13.55 4.33 -26.49
C ASN A 190 -13.12 4.19 -25.02
N THR A 191 -12.38 3.14 -24.70
CA THR A 191 -11.81 2.91 -23.36
C THR A 191 -10.75 3.95 -23.03
N TYR A 192 -9.74 4.12 -23.90
CA TYR A 192 -8.68 5.12 -23.72
C TYR A 192 -9.26 6.54 -23.63
N TYR A 193 -10.23 6.89 -24.47
CA TYR A 193 -10.91 8.19 -24.41
C TYR A 193 -11.62 8.45 -23.07
N LYS A 194 -12.23 7.42 -22.46
CA LYS A 194 -12.88 7.52 -21.13
C LYS A 194 -11.86 7.68 -20.00
N LEU A 195 -10.67 7.10 -20.15
CA LEU A 195 -9.58 7.17 -19.17
C LEU A 195 -8.94 8.55 -19.11
N ILE A 196 -8.94 9.34 -20.19
CA ILE A 196 -8.39 10.71 -20.19
C ILE A 196 -9.14 11.57 -19.16
N LYS A 197 -8.39 12.05 -18.15
CA LYS A 197 -8.86 12.97 -17.10
C LYS A 197 -8.35 14.39 -17.27
N ASN A 198 -7.54 14.67 -18.28
CA ASN A 198 -7.24 16.04 -18.68
C ASN A 198 -8.31 16.58 -19.61
N LYS A 199 -8.96 17.70 -19.26
CA LYS A 199 -10.08 18.24 -20.06
C LYS A 199 -9.63 18.66 -21.45
N THR A 200 -8.47 19.31 -21.58
CA THR A 200 -7.98 19.81 -22.88
C THR A 200 -7.60 18.67 -23.82
N VAL A 201 -6.86 17.66 -23.35
CA VAL A 201 -6.51 16.48 -24.15
C VAL A 201 -7.76 15.68 -24.51
N LYS A 202 -8.73 15.56 -23.59
CA LYS A 202 -10.00 14.88 -23.87
C LYS A 202 -10.80 15.60 -24.95
N ASN A 203 -10.88 16.92 -24.88
CA ASN A 203 -11.58 17.72 -25.91
C ASN A 203 -10.91 17.57 -27.27
N ARG A 204 -9.56 17.57 -27.33
CA ARG A 204 -8.79 17.34 -28.56
C ARG A 204 -9.15 16.03 -29.27
N TRP A 205 -9.37 14.95 -28.52
CA TRP A 205 -9.69 13.63 -29.09
C TRP A 205 -11.17 13.39 -29.36
N SER A 206 -12.06 14.28 -28.91
CA SER A 206 -13.50 14.10 -29.00
C SER A 206 -13.98 13.85 -30.44
N GLU A 207 -13.56 14.72 -31.37
CA GLU A 207 -14.01 14.64 -32.76
C GLU A 207 -13.45 13.42 -33.50
N ALA A 208 -12.16 13.14 -33.34
CA ALA A 208 -11.50 11.98 -33.96
C ALA A 208 -12.12 10.66 -33.49
N THR A 209 -12.38 10.54 -32.18
CA THR A 209 -13.02 9.36 -31.58
C THR A 209 -14.43 9.15 -32.12
N GLN A 210 -15.23 10.22 -32.20
CA GLN A 210 -16.59 10.15 -32.75
C GLN A 210 -16.59 9.73 -34.23
N LYS A 211 -15.67 10.26 -35.04
CA LYS A 211 -15.57 9.89 -36.46
C LYS A 211 -15.23 8.41 -36.65
N MET A 212 -14.28 7.87 -35.89
CA MET A 212 -13.92 6.44 -35.95
C MET A 212 -15.08 5.53 -35.50
N ASP A 213 -15.81 5.90 -34.45
CA ASP A 213 -16.95 5.14 -33.94
C ASP A 213 -18.15 5.15 -34.91
N GLN A 214 -18.42 6.28 -35.55
CA GLN A 214 -19.44 6.42 -36.60
C GLN A 214 -19.10 5.63 -37.86
N TYR A 215 -17.84 5.65 -38.30
CA TYR A 215 -17.39 4.85 -39.43
C TYR A 215 -17.60 3.36 -39.18
N PHE A 216 -17.18 2.86 -38.01
CA PHE A 216 -17.37 1.46 -37.63
C PHE A 216 -18.85 1.08 -37.56
N SER A 217 -19.68 1.94 -36.96
CA SER A 217 -21.13 1.71 -36.83
C SER A 217 -21.88 1.65 -38.17
N SER A 218 -21.37 2.32 -39.22
CA SER A 218 -21.99 2.35 -40.54
C SER A 218 -21.53 1.23 -41.49
N HIS A 219 -20.46 0.51 -41.13
CA HIS A 219 -19.81 -0.49 -42.01
C HIS A 219 -19.81 -1.93 -41.43
N GLN A 220 -20.47 -2.18 -40.29
CA GLN A 220 -20.56 -3.50 -39.64
C GLN A 220 -22.01 -3.87 -39.27
N SER A 221 -22.44 -5.10 -39.60
CA SER A 221 -23.80 -5.61 -39.34
C SER A 221 -24.03 -5.95 -37.86
N GLU A 222 -25.21 -5.61 -37.34
CA GLU A 222 -25.62 -5.59 -35.92
C GLU A 222 -25.39 -6.90 -35.13
N SER A 223 -25.26 -8.04 -35.80
CA SER A 223 -24.99 -9.35 -35.18
C SER A 223 -23.55 -9.52 -34.64
N SER A 224 -22.57 -8.77 -35.15
CA SER A 224 -21.17 -8.84 -34.69
C SER A 224 -20.94 -8.12 -33.35
N ARG A 225 -21.81 -7.17 -32.98
CA ARG A 225 -21.70 -6.42 -31.71
C ARG A 225 -21.95 -7.27 -30.46
N VAL A 226 -22.93 -8.18 -30.48
CA VAL A 226 -23.34 -8.94 -29.29
C VAL A 226 -22.38 -10.09 -28.97
N ALA A 227 -21.84 -10.77 -29.99
CA ALA A 227 -20.82 -11.80 -29.80
C ALA A 227 -19.47 -11.20 -29.35
N ALA A 228 -19.15 -9.99 -29.80
CA ALA A 228 -17.89 -9.33 -29.50
C ALA A 228 -17.83 -8.68 -28.09
N VAL A 229 -18.97 -8.20 -27.55
CA VAL A 229 -19.06 -7.74 -26.15
C VAL A 229 -18.78 -8.87 -25.14
N LYS A 230 -19.06 -10.13 -25.50
CA LYS A 230 -18.69 -11.30 -24.67
C LYS A 230 -17.19 -11.56 -24.68
N GLN A 231 -16.53 -11.44 -25.84
CA GLN A 231 -15.07 -11.53 -25.95
C GLN A 231 -14.35 -10.34 -25.28
N GLU A 232 -14.97 -9.16 -25.23
CA GLU A 232 -14.46 -7.97 -24.55
C GLU A 232 -14.37 -8.15 -23.03
N LEU A 233 -15.34 -8.82 -22.40
CA LEU A 233 -15.31 -9.14 -20.97
C LEU A 233 -14.15 -10.10 -20.63
N GLU A 234 -13.87 -11.07 -21.50
CA GLU A 234 -12.74 -11.99 -21.35
C GLU A 234 -11.39 -11.31 -21.63
N ALA A 235 -11.31 -10.47 -22.66
CA ALA A 235 -10.07 -9.79 -23.02
C ALA A 235 -9.69 -8.68 -22.03
N LEU A 236 -10.65 -7.99 -21.40
CA LEU A 236 -10.36 -7.04 -20.31
C LEU A 236 -9.89 -7.73 -19.02
N ARG A 237 -10.28 -8.99 -18.80
CA ARG A 237 -9.75 -9.83 -17.72
C ARG A 237 -8.30 -10.23 -17.97
N ASP A 238 -7.93 -10.41 -19.24
CA ASP A 238 -6.67 -11.03 -19.63
C ASP A 238 -5.66 -10.04 -20.27
N ALA A 239 -5.99 -8.75 -20.39
CA ALA A 239 -5.10 -7.72 -20.94
C ALA A 239 -3.99 -7.33 -19.92
N PRO A 240 -2.70 -7.59 -20.21
CA PRO A 240 -1.61 -7.14 -19.36
C PRO A 240 -1.45 -5.62 -19.46
N LEU A 241 -1.30 -4.95 -18.32
CA LEU A 241 -0.92 -3.54 -18.24
C LEU A 241 0.46 -3.35 -18.90
N THR A 242 0.49 -2.99 -20.19
CA THR A 242 1.73 -2.78 -20.95
C THR A 242 2.31 -1.40 -20.66
N GLN A 243 2.78 -1.21 -19.43
CA GLN A 243 3.93 -0.41 -19.06
C GLN A 243 4.21 -0.77 -17.59
N LYS A 244 5.47 -1.11 -17.30
CA LYS A 244 5.95 -1.44 -15.95
C LYS A 244 5.79 -0.21 -15.05
N TYR A 245 4.59 -0.01 -14.51
CA TYR A 245 4.43 0.67 -13.24
C TYR A 245 5.01 -0.28 -12.20
N THR A 246 6.25 -0.02 -11.80
CA THR A 246 6.67 -0.38 -10.45
C THR A 246 6.17 0.78 -9.61
N PRO A 247 5.05 0.65 -8.87
CA PRO A 247 4.80 1.59 -7.80
C PRO A 247 6.10 1.66 -7.00
N ALA A 248 6.56 2.86 -6.67
CA ALA A 248 7.47 2.94 -5.53
C ALA A 248 6.78 2.14 -4.43
N GLN A 249 7.47 1.12 -3.90
CA GLN A 249 7.10 0.49 -2.64
C GLN A 249 7.18 1.60 -1.59
N VAL A 250 6.13 2.40 -1.52
CA VAL A 250 5.76 3.14 -0.33
C VAL A 250 4.97 2.12 0.46
N ASP A 251 5.54 1.70 1.58
CA ASP A 251 4.86 0.95 2.62
C ASP A 251 3.62 1.74 3.04
N ILE A 252 2.50 1.53 2.35
CA ILE A 252 1.21 2.07 2.75
C ILE A 252 0.78 1.25 3.97
N VAL A 253 1.15 1.73 5.15
CA VAL A 253 0.54 1.32 6.41
C VAL A 253 -0.87 1.93 6.48
N SER A 254 -1.75 1.55 5.56
CA SER A 254 -3.18 1.82 5.68
C SER A 254 -3.79 0.63 6.40
N SER A 255 -4.04 0.82 7.69
CA SER A 255 -4.65 -0.15 8.61
C SER A 255 -3.81 -1.39 8.93
N LEU A 256 -2.77 -1.20 9.73
CA LEU A 256 -2.30 -2.30 10.58
C LEU A 256 -3.31 -2.54 11.70
N GLN A 257 -4.07 -3.63 11.61
CA GLN A 257 -4.43 -4.31 12.85
C GLN A 257 -3.14 -4.84 13.45
N PHE A 258 -2.57 -4.09 14.40
CA PHE A 258 -1.49 -4.58 15.23
C PHE A 258 -2.00 -5.80 16.00
N SER A 259 -1.69 -7.00 15.51
CA SER A 259 -1.71 -8.20 16.33
C SER A 259 -0.41 -8.16 17.14
N SER A 260 -0.46 -7.51 18.32
CA SER A 260 0.68 -7.47 19.24
C SER A 260 1.19 -8.86 19.59
N SER A 261 0.29 -9.85 19.68
CA SER A 261 0.62 -11.25 19.96
C SER A 261 1.58 -11.87 18.93
N ALA A 262 1.26 -11.85 17.64
CA ALA A 262 2.11 -12.48 16.63
C ALA A 262 3.52 -11.86 16.55
N ALA A 263 3.64 -10.54 16.74
CA ALA A 263 4.94 -9.87 16.76
C ALA A 263 5.78 -10.26 17.99
N ASP A 264 5.14 -10.40 19.15
CA ASP A 264 5.77 -10.85 20.39
C ASP A 264 6.17 -12.33 20.27
N ASP A 265 5.30 -13.19 19.74
CA ASP A 265 5.56 -14.61 19.47
C ASP A 265 6.79 -14.80 18.58
N LEU A 266 6.85 -14.07 17.46
CA LEU A 266 7.96 -14.13 16.50
C LEU A 266 9.28 -13.62 17.10
N THR A 267 9.21 -12.60 17.94
CA THR A 267 10.39 -12.05 18.63
C THR A 267 10.88 -13.01 19.71
N GLN A 268 9.98 -13.58 20.51
CA GLN A 268 10.28 -14.58 21.52
C GLN A 268 10.83 -15.87 20.90
N ALA A 269 10.27 -16.28 19.76
CA ALA A 269 10.79 -17.39 18.98
C ALA A 269 12.17 -17.07 18.39
N GLY A 270 12.67 -15.84 18.41
CA GLY A 270 13.98 -15.47 17.87
C GLY A 270 14.01 -15.45 16.34
N VAL A 271 12.88 -15.12 15.69
CA VAL A 271 12.84 -14.91 14.23
C VAL A 271 13.41 -13.53 13.91
N THR A 272 14.47 -13.49 13.10
CA THR A 272 15.20 -12.25 12.79
C THR A 272 15.05 -11.79 11.33
N GLY A 273 14.51 -12.64 10.46
CA GLY A 273 14.35 -12.35 9.03
C GLY A 273 13.48 -11.13 8.75
N LYS A 274 13.75 -10.43 7.64
CA LYS A 274 12.90 -9.30 7.23
C LYS A 274 11.48 -9.76 6.90
N TYR A 275 11.33 -10.96 6.33
CA TYR A 275 10.05 -11.57 5.98
C TYR A 275 9.90 -12.91 6.70
N VAL A 276 8.71 -13.19 7.21
CA VAL A 276 8.35 -14.48 7.81
C VAL A 276 6.93 -14.84 7.42
N LEU A 277 6.72 -16.08 6.97
CA LEU A 277 5.38 -16.61 6.84
C LEU A 277 4.93 -17.08 8.23
N TYR A 278 3.91 -16.46 8.81
CA TYR A 278 3.40 -16.78 10.14
C TYR A 278 2.06 -17.49 10.03
N TYR A 279 1.95 -18.66 10.66
CA TYR A 279 0.70 -19.39 10.81
C TYR A 279 0.35 -19.51 12.29
N ASN A 280 -0.87 -19.11 12.65
CA ASN A 280 -1.42 -19.28 13.98
C ASN A 280 -2.44 -20.43 13.95
N THR A 281 -2.05 -21.56 14.55
CA THR A 281 -2.87 -22.78 14.60
C THR A 281 -4.18 -22.58 15.35
N SER A 282 -4.18 -21.77 16.42
CA SER A 282 -5.38 -21.53 17.24
C SER A 282 -6.49 -20.75 16.52
N SER A 283 -6.11 -19.89 15.57
CA SER A 283 -7.04 -19.04 14.81
C SER A 283 -7.17 -19.45 13.34
N ASN A 284 -6.46 -20.49 12.90
CA ASN A 284 -6.37 -20.95 11.51
C ASN A 284 -6.08 -19.80 10.52
N LYS A 285 -5.13 -18.94 10.89
CA LYS A 285 -4.78 -17.74 10.11
C LYS A 285 -3.32 -17.76 9.69
N LEU A 286 -3.08 -17.56 8.40
CA LEU A 286 -1.77 -17.50 7.77
C LEU A 286 -1.50 -16.09 7.25
N ALA A 287 -0.31 -15.54 7.45
CA ALA A 287 0.05 -14.24 6.90
C ALA A 287 1.53 -14.17 6.55
N LEU A 288 1.86 -13.54 5.43
CA LEU A 288 3.22 -13.06 5.18
C LEU A 288 3.44 -11.80 6.03
N MET A 289 4.34 -11.89 6.98
CA MET A 289 4.69 -10.79 7.87
C MET A 289 6.04 -10.18 7.52
N THR A 290 6.09 -8.86 7.57
CA THR A 290 7.28 -8.06 7.29
C THR A 290 7.73 -7.33 8.53
N LYS A 291 9.03 -7.36 8.78
CA LYS A 291 9.65 -6.66 9.89
C LYS A 291 9.85 -5.20 9.54
N VAL A 292 9.04 -4.33 10.14
CA VAL A 292 9.10 -2.88 9.98
C VAL A 292 9.36 -2.26 11.35
N ASN A 293 10.40 -1.43 11.47
CA ASN A 293 10.78 -0.77 12.74
C ASN A 293 10.90 -1.73 13.94
N GLY A 294 11.43 -2.94 13.70
CA GLY A 294 11.66 -3.95 14.74
C GLY A 294 10.43 -4.82 15.08
N LYS A 295 9.27 -4.59 14.48
CA LYS A 295 8.04 -5.38 14.71
C LYS A 295 7.56 -6.07 13.44
N TYR A 296 6.94 -7.23 13.58
CA TYR A 296 6.34 -7.94 12.45
C TYR A 296 4.90 -7.47 12.19
N VAL A 297 4.59 -7.35 10.91
CA VAL A 297 3.37 -6.71 10.38
C VAL A 297 2.88 -7.56 9.21
N ALA A 298 1.61 -7.98 9.21
CA ALA A 298 1.03 -8.68 8.06
C ALA A 298 0.82 -7.70 6.89
N GLU A 299 1.46 -7.92 5.74
CA GLU A 299 1.42 -6.99 4.59
C GLU A 299 0.03 -6.88 3.95
N ASP A 300 -0.71 -8.00 3.85
CA ASP A 300 -2.01 -8.08 3.18
C ASP A 300 -3.11 -8.66 4.09
N GLY A 301 -2.92 -8.56 5.40
CA GLY A 301 -3.80 -9.19 6.38
C GLY A 301 -3.58 -10.72 6.48
N TYR A 302 -4.60 -11.42 6.98
CA TYR A 302 -4.54 -12.85 7.25
C TYR A 302 -5.39 -13.63 6.24
N LEU A 303 -4.78 -14.67 5.66
CA LEU A 303 -5.41 -15.71 4.86
C LEU A 303 -6.04 -16.75 5.78
N SER A 304 -7.18 -17.30 5.37
CA SER A 304 -7.84 -18.37 6.11
C SER A 304 -7.27 -19.73 5.71
N VAL A 305 -6.91 -20.53 6.71
CA VAL A 305 -6.48 -21.92 6.51
C VAL A 305 -7.70 -22.82 6.66
N THR A 306 -7.97 -23.64 5.65
CA THR A 306 -9.13 -24.55 5.63
C THR A 306 -8.85 -25.85 6.37
N ALA A 307 -7.61 -26.33 6.32
CA ALA A 307 -7.16 -27.52 7.06
C ALA A 307 -5.65 -27.44 7.31
N SER A 308 -5.18 -28.03 8.40
CA SER A 308 -3.75 -28.10 8.71
C SER A 308 -3.41 -29.36 9.50
N GLN A 309 -2.31 -30.00 9.11
CA GLN A 309 -1.62 -31.05 9.88
C GLN A 309 -0.19 -30.63 10.25
N VAL A 310 0.16 -29.35 10.05
CA VAL A 310 1.50 -28.84 10.32
C VAL A 310 1.69 -28.67 11.82
N SER A 311 2.79 -29.21 12.36
CA SER A 311 3.13 -29.04 13.76
C SER A 311 3.73 -27.65 14.05
N SER A 312 3.61 -27.19 15.29
CA SER A 312 4.23 -25.93 15.71
C SER A 312 5.75 -26.02 15.63
N GLY A 313 6.38 -24.97 15.10
CA GLY A 313 7.82 -24.98 14.87
C GLY A 313 8.30 -23.95 13.84
N LYS A 314 9.60 -24.01 13.56
CA LYS A 314 10.26 -23.21 12.52
C LYS A 314 10.63 -24.11 11.34
N TYR A 315 10.20 -23.67 10.17
CA TYR A 315 10.49 -24.29 8.89
C TYR A 315 11.12 -23.25 7.96
N THR A 316 11.71 -23.73 6.88
CA THR A 316 12.24 -22.90 5.79
C THR A 316 11.44 -23.18 4.54
N ILE A 317 10.97 -22.13 3.86
CA ILE A 317 10.39 -22.27 2.52
C ILE A 317 11.51 -22.62 1.54
N LYS A 318 11.49 -23.82 0.97
CA LYS A 318 12.56 -24.29 0.09
C LYS A 318 12.25 -24.08 -1.38
N LYS A 319 10.99 -24.25 -1.78
CA LYS A 319 10.57 -24.15 -3.18
C LYS A 319 9.14 -23.65 -3.32
N LEU A 320 8.92 -22.84 -4.35
CA LEU A 320 7.59 -22.53 -4.88
C LEU A 320 7.38 -23.43 -6.10
N VAL A 321 6.51 -24.42 -5.98
CA VAL A 321 6.26 -25.42 -7.02
C VAL A 321 5.25 -24.86 -7.99
N ASN A 322 5.65 -24.67 -9.24
CA ASN A 322 4.77 -24.21 -10.32
C ASN A 322 5.03 -25.11 -11.54
N ASN A 323 4.27 -26.20 -11.65
CA ASN A 323 4.43 -27.30 -12.61
C ASN A 323 5.52 -28.33 -12.25
N GLY A 324 5.37 -29.02 -11.11
CA GLY A 324 6.32 -30.02 -10.60
C GLY A 324 6.18 -31.44 -11.16
N THR A 325 5.75 -31.59 -12.41
CA THR A 325 5.31 -32.90 -12.96
C THR A 325 6.42 -33.98 -12.98
N ASN A 326 7.71 -33.61 -12.91
CA ASN A 326 8.83 -34.55 -12.73
C ASN A 326 9.73 -34.14 -11.56
N ASP A 327 9.21 -33.35 -10.62
CA ASP A 327 9.99 -32.93 -9.45
C ASP A 327 9.95 -34.02 -8.36
N ALA A 328 10.99 -34.04 -7.55
CA ALA A 328 11.15 -35.00 -6.46
C ALA A 328 11.69 -34.34 -5.19
N VAL A 329 11.43 -34.94 -4.04
CA VAL A 329 12.00 -34.55 -2.75
C VAL A 329 12.67 -35.76 -2.12
N ILE A 330 13.90 -35.61 -1.63
CA ILE A 330 14.57 -36.68 -0.87
C ILE A 330 13.96 -36.75 0.53
N THR A 331 13.52 -37.92 0.94
CA THR A 331 12.75 -38.15 2.17
C THR A 331 13.41 -39.15 3.12
N ASP A 332 14.49 -39.82 2.71
CA ASP A 332 15.30 -40.64 3.61
C ASP A 332 16.04 -39.77 4.64
N THR A 333 15.64 -39.89 5.91
CA THR A 333 16.25 -39.15 7.03
C THR A 333 17.68 -39.59 7.34
N ASN A 334 18.12 -40.75 6.84
CA ASN A 334 19.49 -41.22 7.02
C ASN A 334 20.43 -40.70 5.92
N ASN A 335 19.88 -40.09 4.86
CA ASN A 335 20.65 -39.45 3.80
C ASN A 335 20.97 -38.00 4.20
N SER A 336 22.20 -37.54 3.93
CA SER A 336 22.62 -36.15 4.18
C SER A 336 21.81 -35.12 3.39
N ASP A 337 21.22 -35.53 2.28
CA ASP A 337 20.42 -34.70 1.38
C ASP A 337 18.92 -34.73 1.72
N PHE A 338 18.54 -35.21 2.92
CA PHE A 338 17.15 -35.16 3.40
C PHE A 338 16.50 -33.79 3.20
N GLY A 339 15.30 -33.80 2.62
CA GLY A 339 14.52 -32.60 2.34
C GLY A 339 14.99 -31.80 1.12
N GLN A 340 16.01 -32.27 0.39
CA GLN A 340 16.45 -31.65 -0.86
C GLN A 340 15.37 -31.78 -1.93
N TYR A 341 15.05 -30.66 -2.57
CA TYR A 341 14.10 -30.57 -3.67
C TYR A 341 14.83 -30.64 -5.01
N LEU A 342 14.46 -31.58 -5.87
CA LEU A 342 15.04 -31.81 -7.18
C LEU A 342 14.01 -31.43 -8.25
N THR A 343 14.43 -30.58 -9.19
CA THR A 343 13.57 -30.12 -10.30
C THR A 343 13.85 -30.98 -11.52
N ASN A 344 12.81 -31.54 -12.15
CA ASN A 344 12.92 -32.49 -13.26
C ASN A 344 13.89 -33.66 -12.95
N ALA A 345 13.73 -34.28 -11.79
CA ALA A 345 14.58 -35.39 -11.37
C ALA A 345 14.38 -36.61 -12.29
N ASP A 346 15.48 -37.31 -12.54
CA ASP A 346 15.52 -38.63 -13.15
C ASP A 346 16.28 -39.62 -12.25
N ASP A 347 16.32 -40.89 -12.65
CA ASP A 347 16.94 -41.95 -11.88
C ASP A 347 18.46 -41.71 -11.73
N ASP A 348 19.11 -41.17 -12.76
CA ASP A 348 20.55 -40.87 -12.76
C ASP A 348 20.90 -39.76 -11.75
N ASP A 349 20.06 -38.73 -11.60
CA ASP A 349 20.23 -37.67 -10.61
C ASP A 349 20.05 -38.15 -9.18
N LEU A 350 19.18 -39.13 -8.97
CA LEU A 350 18.93 -39.74 -7.67
C LEU A 350 20.05 -40.71 -7.28
N GLU A 351 20.53 -41.52 -8.22
CA GLU A 351 21.66 -42.43 -7.99
C GLU A 351 22.93 -41.66 -7.57
N LYS A 352 23.20 -40.50 -8.18
CA LYS A 352 24.33 -39.61 -7.80
C LYS A 352 24.24 -39.09 -6.36
N LEU A 353 23.03 -38.99 -5.81
CA LEU A 353 22.74 -38.56 -4.44
C LEU A 353 22.66 -39.75 -3.47
N GLY A 354 23.09 -40.94 -3.92
CA GLY A 354 23.10 -42.16 -3.11
C GLY A 354 21.71 -42.71 -2.82
N VAL A 355 20.70 -42.31 -3.58
CA VAL A 355 19.33 -42.80 -3.48
C VAL A 355 19.21 -44.07 -4.32
N VAL A 356 18.88 -45.19 -3.67
CA VAL A 356 18.70 -46.50 -4.32
C VAL A 356 17.21 -46.88 -4.28
N ASP A 357 16.68 -47.41 -5.39
CA ASP A 357 15.25 -47.75 -5.55
C ASP A 357 14.29 -46.56 -5.31
N PRO A 358 14.39 -45.47 -6.11
CA PRO A 358 13.67 -44.22 -5.87
C PRO A 358 12.14 -44.26 -6.15
N ASP A 359 11.59 -45.38 -6.59
CA ASP A 359 10.19 -45.49 -6.98
C ASP A 359 9.26 -45.51 -5.76
N ASN A 360 8.24 -44.63 -5.78
CA ASN A 360 7.14 -44.58 -4.80
C ASN A 360 5.79 -44.49 -5.54
N THR A 361 4.71 -44.85 -4.84
CA THR A 361 3.32 -44.75 -5.31
C THR A 361 2.55 -43.68 -4.53
N THR A 362 1.32 -43.36 -4.96
CA THR A 362 0.42 -42.40 -4.28
C THR A 362 0.04 -42.79 -2.85
N VAL A 363 0.21 -44.07 -2.48
CA VAL A 363 -0.11 -44.60 -1.15
C VAL A 363 1.00 -44.29 -0.13
N ASP A 364 2.19 -43.89 -0.61
CA ASP A 364 3.40 -43.78 0.20
C ASP A 364 3.60 -42.39 0.81
N TYR A 365 2.59 -41.51 0.88
CA TYR A 365 2.79 -40.15 1.41
C TYR A 365 3.50 -40.12 2.79
N ASN A 366 3.13 -41.03 3.70
CA ASN A 366 3.70 -41.14 5.05
C ASN A 366 4.88 -42.13 5.15
N SER A 367 5.28 -42.78 4.04
CA SER A 367 6.26 -43.89 4.03
C SER A 367 7.20 -43.86 2.83
N ALA A 368 7.15 -42.78 2.04
CA ALA A 368 8.00 -42.54 0.89
C ALA A 368 9.43 -42.45 1.39
N THR A 369 10.17 -43.55 1.26
CA THR A 369 11.60 -43.63 1.47
C THR A 369 12.13 -44.44 0.30
N PRO A 370 13.13 -43.94 -0.44
CA PRO A 370 13.99 -42.80 -0.11
C PRO A 370 13.58 -41.44 -0.73
N VAL A 371 12.60 -41.40 -1.64
CA VAL A 371 12.18 -40.21 -2.41
C VAL A 371 10.68 -40.04 -2.36
N PHE A 372 10.18 -38.81 -2.54
CA PHE A 372 8.79 -38.42 -2.79
C PHE A 372 8.65 -37.78 -4.18
N TRP A 373 7.85 -38.38 -5.06
CA TRP A 373 7.63 -37.87 -6.42
C TRP A 373 6.38 -36.99 -6.51
N LEU A 374 6.52 -35.77 -7.04
CA LEU A 374 5.39 -34.87 -7.25
C LEU A 374 4.49 -35.32 -8.41
N LYS A 375 5.02 -36.08 -9.38
CA LYS A 375 4.27 -36.67 -10.50
C LYS A 375 3.09 -37.54 -10.05
N ASN A 376 3.23 -38.16 -8.89
CA ASN A 376 2.21 -38.99 -8.26
C ASN A 376 1.17 -38.16 -7.48
N ASN A 377 1.42 -36.88 -7.25
CA ASN A 377 0.63 -36.02 -6.38
C ASN A 377 0.23 -34.73 -7.13
N PRO A 378 -0.71 -34.82 -8.10
CA PRO A 378 -1.05 -33.69 -8.97
C PRO A 378 -1.57 -32.47 -8.20
N ASP A 379 -2.15 -32.68 -7.01
CA ASP A 379 -2.59 -31.62 -6.11
C ASP A 379 -1.45 -30.73 -5.58
N LEU A 380 -0.20 -31.22 -5.64
CA LEU A 380 1.01 -30.50 -5.24
C LEU A 380 1.76 -29.85 -6.42
N ASN A 381 1.30 -30.05 -7.67
CA ASN A 381 1.89 -29.40 -8.85
C ASN A 381 1.89 -27.88 -8.78
N LYS A 382 1.01 -27.32 -7.95
CA LYS A 382 1.04 -25.93 -7.54
C LYS A 382 0.99 -25.86 -6.02
N SER A 383 2.13 -25.68 -5.38
CA SER A 383 2.27 -25.71 -3.92
C SER A 383 3.49 -24.93 -3.43
N ILE A 384 3.61 -24.75 -2.12
CA ILE A 384 4.79 -24.19 -1.47
C ILE A 384 5.40 -25.29 -0.61
N TYR A 385 6.61 -25.71 -0.95
CA TYR A 385 7.35 -26.72 -0.20
C TYR A 385 8.16 -26.07 0.92
N PHE A 386 8.02 -26.62 2.12
CA PHE A 386 8.75 -26.21 3.31
C PHE A 386 9.34 -27.40 4.05
N THR A 387 10.43 -27.17 4.78
CA THR A 387 11.11 -28.22 5.54
C THR A 387 11.82 -27.67 6.76
N ASN A 388 12.10 -28.55 7.72
CA ASN A 388 13.07 -28.35 8.78
C ASN A 388 14.02 -29.56 8.80
N ASN A 389 14.82 -29.73 9.86
CA ASN A 389 15.81 -30.81 9.92
C ASN A 389 15.21 -32.22 10.04
N SER A 390 13.90 -32.36 10.30
CA SER A 390 13.25 -33.64 10.62
C SER A 390 11.89 -33.83 9.95
N SER A 391 11.39 -32.83 9.24
CA SER A 391 10.02 -32.81 8.73
C SER A 391 9.93 -31.97 7.47
N LEU A 392 9.13 -32.43 6.54
CA LEU A 392 8.88 -31.81 5.24
C LEU A 392 7.37 -31.64 5.08
N GLY A 393 6.93 -30.63 4.34
CA GLY A 393 5.51 -30.33 4.21
C GLY A 393 5.19 -29.38 3.07
N PHE A 394 3.90 -29.22 2.80
CA PHE A 394 3.40 -28.44 1.67
C PHE A 394 2.24 -27.53 2.06
N ILE A 395 2.22 -26.31 1.50
CA ILE A 395 1.04 -25.45 1.46
C ILE A 395 0.40 -25.60 0.08
N TYR A 396 -0.87 -25.99 0.03
CA TYR A 396 -1.58 -26.35 -1.21
C TYR A 396 -3.06 -25.94 -1.16
N SER A 397 -3.80 -26.18 -2.24
CA SER A 397 -5.20 -25.71 -2.35
C SER A 397 -6.26 -26.75 -2.68
N SER A 398 -5.87 -28.00 -2.96
CA SER A 398 -6.83 -29.09 -3.21
C SER A 398 -7.66 -29.42 -1.97
N SER A 399 -8.94 -29.72 -2.17
CA SER A 399 -9.92 -30.01 -1.12
C SER A 399 -10.14 -31.48 -0.81
N GLY A 400 -9.41 -32.39 -1.47
CA GLY A 400 -9.62 -33.84 -1.36
C GLY A 400 -8.45 -34.63 -0.77
N ALA A 401 -7.22 -34.13 -0.87
CA ALA A 401 -6.03 -34.80 -0.35
C ALA A 401 -5.71 -34.31 1.07
N ASN A 402 -5.32 -35.23 1.95
CA ASN A 402 -4.83 -34.89 3.28
C ASN A 402 -3.39 -35.39 3.40
N TYR A 403 -2.48 -34.44 3.49
CA TYR A 403 -1.05 -34.63 3.52
C TYR A 403 -0.56 -34.38 4.96
N ASP A 404 0.21 -35.32 5.53
CA ASP A 404 0.98 -35.06 6.76
C ASP A 404 1.86 -33.82 6.58
N GLN A 405 1.95 -32.97 7.60
CA GLN A 405 2.55 -31.63 7.48
C GLN A 405 1.98 -30.81 6.31
N GLY A 406 0.72 -31.04 5.93
CA GLY A 406 0.00 -30.29 4.93
C GLY A 406 -0.74 -29.09 5.50
N LEU A 407 -0.74 -27.97 4.77
CA LEU A 407 -1.54 -26.79 5.08
C LEU A 407 -2.38 -26.39 3.86
N GLN A 408 -3.69 -26.41 4.01
CA GLN A 408 -4.63 -26.15 2.94
C GLN A 408 -5.17 -24.72 3.02
N ILE A 409 -5.11 -23.99 1.91
CA ILE A 409 -5.69 -22.65 1.71
C ILE A 409 -6.46 -22.60 0.39
N SER A 410 -7.20 -21.50 0.13
CA SER A 410 -7.88 -21.36 -1.16
C SER A 410 -6.88 -21.24 -2.33
N SER A 411 -7.26 -21.67 -3.54
CA SER A 411 -6.39 -21.58 -4.73
C SER A 411 -6.04 -20.15 -5.11
N SER A 412 -6.96 -19.20 -4.87
CA SER A 412 -6.70 -17.76 -5.03
C SER A 412 -5.66 -17.26 -4.03
N ASP A 413 -5.77 -17.66 -2.77
CA ASP A 413 -4.83 -17.26 -1.73
C ASP A 413 -3.45 -17.87 -1.95
N LEU A 414 -3.38 -19.13 -2.38
CA LEU A 414 -2.13 -19.80 -2.74
C LEU A 414 -1.43 -19.09 -3.90
N SER A 415 -2.18 -18.72 -4.95
CA SER A 415 -1.63 -18.01 -6.10
C SER A 415 -1.09 -16.63 -5.69
N SER A 416 -1.85 -15.89 -4.88
CA SER A 416 -1.45 -14.61 -4.32
C SER A 416 -0.22 -14.72 -3.42
N LEU A 417 -0.17 -15.73 -2.55
CA LEU A 417 0.94 -15.98 -1.65
C LEU A 417 2.21 -16.33 -2.43
N MET A 418 2.15 -17.26 -3.39
CA MET A 418 3.29 -17.65 -4.22
C MET A 418 3.88 -16.49 -5.03
N ASN A 419 3.06 -15.50 -5.45
CA ASN A 419 3.56 -14.32 -6.17
C ASN A 419 4.37 -13.35 -5.29
N LYS A 420 4.23 -13.45 -3.96
CA LYS A 420 4.86 -12.55 -2.98
C LYS A 420 5.94 -13.25 -2.15
N LEU A 421 5.79 -14.56 -1.95
CA LEU A 421 6.70 -15.37 -1.18
C LEU A 421 8.04 -15.48 -1.90
N SER A 422 9.14 -15.52 -1.13
CA SER A 422 10.46 -15.86 -1.64
C SER A 422 10.96 -17.15 -0.97
N THR A 423 11.81 -17.90 -1.65
CA THR A 423 12.48 -19.06 -1.04
C THR A 423 13.50 -18.60 0.00
N GLY A 424 13.83 -19.46 0.96
CA GLY A 424 14.77 -19.18 2.05
C GLY A 424 14.18 -18.41 3.23
N ILE A 425 12.94 -17.93 3.15
CA ILE A 425 12.28 -17.26 4.29
C ILE A 425 11.85 -18.29 5.35
N THR A 426 11.78 -17.84 6.60
CA THR A 426 11.22 -18.65 7.69
C THR A 426 9.71 -18.79 7.52
N PHE A 427 9.22 -20.01 7.68
CA PHE A 427 7.82 -20.30 7.96
C PHE A 427 7.71 -20.68 9.44
N TYR A 428 7.00 -19.87 10.22
CA TYR A 428 6.80 -20.09 11.65
C TYR A 428 5.36 -20.49 11.92
N VAL A 429 5.20 -21.64 12.57
CA VAL A 429 3.92 -22.18 13.00
C VAL A 429 3.83 -22.04 14.51
N ASN A 430 2.88 -21.23 14.96
CA ASN A 430 2.55 -21.02 16.36
C ASN A 430 1.39 -21.92 16.77
#